data_AF-A0A6B3GIM5-F1
#
_entry.id   AF-A0A6B3GIM5-F1
#
_cell.length_a   1.000
_cell.length_b   1.000
_cell.length_c   1.000
_cell.angle_alpha   90.00
_cell.angle_beta   90.00
_cell.angle_gamma   90.00
#
_symmetry.space_group_name_H-M   'P 1'
#
loop_
_entity.id
_entity.type
_entity.pdbx_description
1 polymer ?
#
loop_
_entity_poly.entity_id
_entity_poly.type
_entity_poly.pdbx_seq_one_letter_code
_entity_poly.pdbx_strand_id
1 'polypeptide(L)'
;AGLPGVVDADLVWASASLHHLDDPATGLAGIRAALRPGGLLAVAEVDGMPSFLPAGSGPGELEARCRAALDGLHAERMPHRGADWGSLLTAAGFSV
;
A
#
# COMPACT_ATOMS: atom_id res chain seq x y z
N ALA A 1 -6.34 -3.26 -12.94
CA ALA A 1 -5.70 -2.84 -14.21
C ALA A 1 -4.56 -1.89 -13.88
N GLY A 2 -3.45 -1.91 -14.63
CA GLY A 2 -2.25 -1.10 -14.37
C GLY A 2 -2.35 0.37 -14.78
N LEU A 3 -1.37 0.87 -15.52
CA LEU A 3 -1.25 2.27 -15.97
C LEU A 3 -1.49 2.38 -17.49
N PRO A 4 -2.75 2.38 -17.96
CA PRO A 4 -3.04 2.39 -19.39
C PRO A 4 -2.49 3.65 -20.07
N GLY A 5 -1.83 3.46 -21.22
CA GLY A 5 -1.22 4.55 -21.98
C GLY A 5 0.16 4.99 -21.47
N VAL A 6 0.63 4.43 -20.36
CA VAL A 6 2.01 4.63 -19.87
C VAL A 6 2.87 3.48 -20.35
N VAL A 7 3.97 3.80 -21.03
CA VAL A 7 4.96 2.83 -21.53
C VAL A 7 6.37 3.40 -21.34
N ASP A 8 7.36 2.51 -21.27
CA ASP A 8 8.78 2.83 -21.14
C ASP A 8 9.17 3.75 -19.97
N ALA A 9 8.41 3.72 -18.87
CA ALA A 9 8.70 4.52 -17.69
C ALA A 9 10.02 4.08 -17.03
N ASP A 10 10.86 5.06 -16.67
CA ASP A 10 12.06 4.85 -15.85
C ASP A 10 11.72 4.50 -14.39
N LEU A 11 10.67 5.14 -13.87
CA LEU A 11 10.26 5.06 -12.47
C LEU A 11 8.74 5.13 -12.38
N VAL A 12 8.16 4.24 -11.59
CA VAL A 12 6.82 4.39 -11.03
C VAL A 12 6.99 4.60 -9.52
N TRP A 13 6.40 5.68 -9.00
CA TRP A 13 6.42 6.01 -7.58
C TRP A 13 5.04 5.80 -6.97
N ALA A 14 4.94 4.88 -6.03
CA ALA A 14 3.72 4.59 -5.28
C ALA A 14 3.94 4.93 -3.81
N SER A 15 3.18 5.89 -3.28
CA SER A 15 3.26 6.30 -1.88
C SER A 15 1.89 6.28 -1.25
N ALA A 16 1.72 5.42 -0.24
CA ALA A 16 0.48 5.17 0.47
C ALA A 16 -0.71 4.99 -0.50
N SER A 17 -0.53 4.16 -1.54
CA SER A 17 -1.50 4.03 -2.63
C SER A 17 -1.78 2.59 -3.05
N LEU A 18 -0.82 1.67 -2.91
CA LEU A 18 -0.99 0.30 -3.39
C LEU A 18 -2.04 -0.46 -2.58
N HIS A 19 -2.24 -0.11 -1.31
CA HIS A 19 -3.25 -0.72 -0.45
C HIS A 19 -4.70 -0.45 -0.88
N HIS A 20 -4.91 0.45 -1.85
CA HIS A 20 -6.22 0.69 -2.46
C HIS A 20 -6.48 -0.17 -3.70
N LEU A 21 -5.53 -1.01 -4.14
CA LEU A 21 -5.74 -1.91 -5.27
C LEU A 21 -6.73 -3.02 -4.87
N ASP A 22 -7.82 -3.14 -5.60
CA ASP A 22 -8.77 -4.26 -5.42
C ASP A 22 -8.12 -5.62 -5.76
N ASP A 23 -7.19 -5.63 -6.71
CA ASP A 23 -6.39 -6.80 -7.11
C ASP A 23 -4.93 -6.37 -7.29
N PRO A 24 -4.09 -6.55 -6.25
CA PRO A 24 -2.67 -6.20 -6.30
C PRO A 24 -1.91 -6.95 -7.40
N ALA A 25 -2.25 -8.20 -7.70
CA ALA A 25 -1.54 -8.98 -8.71
C ALA A 25 -1.72 -8.35 -10.10
N THR A 26 -2.97 -8.05 -10.47
CA THR A 26 -3.26 -7.37 -11.74
C THR A 26 -2.70 -5.94 -11.78
N GLY A 27 -2.78 -5.20 -10.67
CA GLY A 27 -2.21 -3.85 -10.58
C GLY A 27 -0.70 -3.83 -10.79
N LEU A 28 0.03 -4.69 -10.07
CA LEU A 28 1.48 -4.81 -10.14
C LEU A 28 1.97 -5.34 -11.50
N ALA A 29 1.25 -6.31 -12.09
CA ALA A 29 1.56 -6.77 -13.44
C ALA A 29 1.49 -5.64 -14.46
N GLY A 30 0.48 -4.78 -14.34
CA GLY A 30 0.33 -3.62 -15.21
C GLY A 30 1.35 -2.51 -14.95
N ILE A 31 1.78 -2.29 -13.71
CA ILE A 31 2.92 -1.40 -13.39
C ILE A 31 4.21 -1.94 -14.02
N ARG A 32 4.47 -3.25 -13.88
CA ARG A 32 5.65 -3.90 -14.46
C ARG A 32 5.67 -3.78 -15.98
N ALA A 33 4.52 -3.89 -16.64
CA ALA A 33 4.41 -3.71 -18.08
C ALA A 33 4.63 -2.27 -18.55
N ALA A 34 4.39 -1.27 -17.69
CA ALA A 34 4.61 0.14 -18.00
C ALA A 34 6.09 0.55 -17.86
N LEU A 35 6.89 -0.21 -17.12
CA LEU A 35 8.31 0.05 -16.92
C LEU A 35 9.13 -0.47 -18.10
N ARG A 36 10.14 0.32 -18.51
CA ARG A 36 11.17 -0.17 -19.43
C ARG A 36 12.05 -1.23 -18.75
N PRO A 37 12.83 -2.03 -19.51
CA PRO A 37 13.87 -2.88 -18.92
C PRO A 37 14.83 -2.08 -18.01
N GLY A 38 14.96 -2.50 -16.75
CA GLY A 38 15.77 -1.81 -15.74
C GLY A 38 15.09 -0.61 -15.06
N GLY A 39 13.84 -0.29 -15.40
CA GLY A 39 13.04 0.69 -14.67
C GLY A 39 12.68 0.20 -13.26
N LEU A 40 12.35 1.14 -12.37
CA LEU A 40 12.11 0.89 -10.95
C LEU A 40 10.66 1.15 -10.54
N LEU A 41 10.16 0.35 -9.61
CA LEU A 41 8.99 0.68 -8.81
C LEU A 41 9.48 1.05 -7.40
N ALA A 42 9.29 2.30 -7.00
CA ALA A 42 9.54 2.77 -5.64
C ALA A 42 8.24 2.74 -4.84
N VAL A 43 8.25 2.04 -3.71
CA VAL A 43 7.07 1.87 -2.85
C VAL A 43 7.36 2.44 -1.47
N ALA A 44 6.51 3.37 -1.03
CA ALA A 44 6.51 3.89 0.33
C ALA A 44 5.11 3.70 0.93
N GLU A 45 4.93 2.61 1.66
CA GLU A 45 3.67 2.26 2.34
C GLU A 45 3.80 2.44 3.85
N VAL A 46 2.67 2.69 4.51
CA VAL A 46 2.60 2.84 5.97
C VAL A 46 2.09 1.57 6.61
N ASP A 47 2.77 1.14 7.68
CA ASP A 47 2.37 0.00 8.52
C ASP A 47 1.20 0.33 9.48
N GLY A 48 0.67 1.56 9.39
CA GLY A 48 -0.44 2.04 10.20
C GLY A 48 -0.47 3.56 10.31
N MET A 49 -1.54 4.09 10.89
CA MET A 49 -1.62 5.53 11.20
C MET A 49 -0.89 5.80 12.53
N PRO A 50 0.01 6.79 12.62
CA PRO A 50 0.64 7.17 13.87
C PRO A 50 -0.39 7.55 14.96
N SER A 51 0.01 7.46 16.22
CA SER A 51 -0.75 8.04 17.35
C SER A 51 -0.31 9.47 17.57
N PHE A 52 -1.27 10.35 17.81
CA PHE A 52 -0.99 11.77 18.01
C PHE A 52 -1.21 12.22 19.45
N LEU A 53 -2.04 11.53 20.23
CA LEU A 53 -2.37 11.91 21.60
C LEU A 53 -1.55 11.09 22.62
N PRO A 54 -1.24 11.68 23.80
CA PRO A 54 -0.49 10.98 24.83
C PRO A 54 -1.24 9.73 25.33
N ALA A 55 -0.57 8.58 25.30
CA ALA A 55 -1.10 7.35 25.87
C ALA A 55 -1.43 7.51 27.36
N GLY A 56 -2.50 6.87 27.83
CA GLY A 56 -2.95 6.95 29.22
C GLY A 56 -3.66 8.27 29.60
N SER A 57 -3.82 9.19 28.67
CA SER A 57 -4.72 10.34 28.83
C SER A 57 -6.14 9.98 28.37
N GLY A 58 -7.16 10.64 28.91
CA GLY A 58 -8.55 10.46 28.45
C GLY A 58 -8.71 10.62 26.93
N PRO A 59 -8.14 11.67 26.30
CA PRO A 59 -8.11 11.80 24.84
C PRO A 59 -7.34 10.69 24.12
N GLY A 60 -6.17 10.27 24.64
CA GLY A 60 -5.39 9.18 24.05
C GLY A 60 -6.10 7.82 24.10
N GLU A 61 -6.83 7.54 25.18
CA GLU A 61 -7.68 6.35 25.25
C GLU A 61 -8.86 6.40 24.28
N LEU A 62 -9.42 7.59 24.04
CA LEU A 62 -10.44 7.77 23.00
C LEU A 62 -9.87 7.53 21.60
N GLU A 63 -8.70 8.09 21.28
CA GLU A 63 -8.01 7.83 20.00
C GLU A 63 -7.77 6.33 19.81
N ALA A 64 -7.29 5.63 20.85
CA ALA A 64 -7.06 4.18 20.79
C ALA A 64 -8.35 3.40 20.48
N ARG A 65 -9.48 3.71 21.14
CA ARG A 65 -10.77 3.05 20.87
C ARG A 65 -11.30 3.37 19.47
N CYS A 66 -11.20 4.62 19.03
CA CYS A 66 -11.60 5.02 17.68
C CYS A 66 -10.77 4.29 16.62
N ARG A 67 -9.45 4.17 16.82
CA ARG A 67 -8.57 3.45 15.90
C ARG A 67 -8.87 1.97 15.86
N ALA A 68 -9.10 1.32 17.01
CA ALA A 68 -9.50 -0.08 17.05
C ALA A 68 -10.82 -0.34 16.27
N ALA A 69 -11.79 0.59 16.37
CA ALA A 69 -13.01 0.51 15.57
C ALA A 69 -12.75 0.69 14.06
N LEU A 70 -11.86 1.62 13.69
CA LEU A 70 -11.47 1.85 12.30
C LEU A 70 -10.70 0.66 11.72
N ASP A 71 -9.84 0.01 12.50
CA ASP A 71 -9.08 -1.15 12.02
C ASP A 71 -10.00 -2.32 11.64
N GLY A 72 -11.08 -2.54 12.40
CA GLY A 72 -12.13 -3.49 12.01
C GLY A 72 -12.79 -3.14 10.67
N LEU A 73 -13.16 -1.87 10.47
CA LEU A 73 -13.74 -1.41 9.19
C LEU A 73 -12.75 -1.52 8.03
N HIS A 74 -11.47 -1.25 8.27
CA HIS A 74 -10.42 -1.34 7.25
C HIS A 74 -10.10 -2.79 6.90
N ALA A 75 -10.13 -3.73 7.84
CA ALA A 75 -9.93 -5.14 7.56
C ALA A 75 -10.96 -5.66 6.53
N GLU A 76 -12.20 -5.15 6.57
CA GLU A 76 -13.24 -5.51 5.61
C GLU A 76 -13.11 -4.77 4.27
N ARG A 77 -12.77 -3.48 4.28
CA ARG A 77 -12.85 -2.62 3.09
C ARG A 77 -11.53 -2.38 2.36
N MET A 78 -10.41 -2.55 3.05
CA MET A 78 -9.06 -2.29 2.57
C MET A 78 -8.14 -3.46 2.96
N PRO A 79 -8.42 -4.68 2.45
CA PRO A 79 -7.75 -5.90 2.88
C PRO A 79 -6.22 -5.89 2.63
N HIS A 80 -5.73 -4.98 1.78
CA HIS A 80 -4.31 -4.84 1.47
C HIS A 80 -3.60 -3.75 2.29
N ARG A 81 -4.30 -3.09 3.22
CA ARG A 81 -3.66 -2.18 4.19
C ARG A 81 -2.78 -3.00 5.13
N GLY A 82 -1.48 -2.70 5.15
CA GLY A 82 -0.49 -3.48 5.93
C GLY A 82 -0.15 -4.85 5.31
N ALA A 83 -0.43 -5.05 4.02
CA ALA A 83 -0.02 -6.28 3.32
C ALA A 83 1.50 -6.44 3.29
N ASP A 84 1.95 -7.70 3.22
CA ASP A 84 3.35 -8.02 2.94
C ASP A 84 3.68 -7.69 1.46
N TRP A 85 3.99 -6.43 1.22
CA TRP A 85 4.33 -5.92 -0.10
C TRP A 85 5.58 -6.58 -0.67
N GLY A 86 6.55 -6.99 0.16
CA GLY A 86 7.75 -7.68 -0.31
C GLY A 86 7.42 -8.99 -1.01
N SER A 87 6.55 -9.80 -0.40
CA SER A 87 6.05 -11.03 -1.01
C SER A 87 5.22 -10.77 -2.27
N LEU A 88 4.31 -9.79 -2.24
CA LEU A 88 3.46 -9.46 -3.40
C LEU A 88 4.26 -8.94 -4.60
N LEU A 89 5.26 -8.09 -4.35
CA LEU A 89 6.16 -7.57 -5.37
C LEU A 89 7.03 -8.68 -5.98
N THR A 90 7.58 -9.57 -5.14
CA THR A 90 8.33 -10.74 -5.59
C THR A 90 7.47 -11.65 -6.47
N ALA A 91 6.23 -11.93 -6.04
CA ALA A 91 5.27 -12.73 -6.81
C ALA A 91 4.90 -12.09 -8.16
N ALA A 92 4.87 -10.75 -8.24
CA ALA A 92 4.66 -10.00 -9.48
C ALA A 92 5.90 -9.94 -10.39
N GLY A 93 7.03 -10.53 -9.98
CA GLY A 93 8.26 -10.61 -10.78
C GLY A 93 9.17 -9.39 -10.66
N PHE A 94 9.04 -8.63 -9.57
CA PHE A 94 10.05 -7.64 -9.18
C PHE A 94 11.16 -8.31 -8.36
N SER A 95 12.38 -7.79 -8.48
CA SER A 95 13.44 -8.05 -7.51
C SER A 95 13.29 -7.06 -6.37
N VAL A 96 13.20 -7.54 -5.13
CA VAL A 96 13.04 -6.74 -3.90
C VAL A 96 14.22 -6.98 -2.97
#